data_AF-A0A7Y0KPG4-F1
#
_entry.id   AF-A0A7Y0KPG4-F1
#
_cell.length_a   1.000
_cell.length_b   1.000
_cell.length_c   1.000
_cell.angle_alpha   90.00
_cell.angle_beta   90.00
_cell.angle_gamma   90.00
#
_symmetry.space_group_name_H-M   'P 1'
#
loop_
_entity.id
_entity.type
_entity.pdbx_description
1 polymer ?
#
loop_
_entity_poly.entity_id
_entity_poly.type
_entity_poly.pdbx_seq_one_letter_code
_entity_poly.pdbx_strand_id
1 'polypeptide(L)'
;MLDDTAEVLSIARAGRTARLHDVLRSAARAREIAERQAAYAREVRARTREQTARLIDRWPARHGLTGEPAGEAVFGCVLDAAQRLFGGCDTVSLTVVDQLGEQECRYRTADSVGVAELVDAEQFSLGEGPCIDAVEFDMVAGVCADDYAADRESWSWPRHSKSALLHGVRSSLSIGVPWSAMRVGLQSRRWALGAINLYAREPHAFGRPEQYVRGFGCWAGALASGTTSAEVDHAGA
;
A
#
# COMPACT_ATOMS: atom_id res chain seq x y z
N MET A 1 59.01 14.39 49.76
CA MET A 1 58.87 14.71 48.32
C MET A 1 58.76 13.47 47.41
N LEU A 2 59.07 12.24 47.87
CA LEU A 2 58.79 11.00 47.12
C LEU A 2 57.40 10.39 47.41
N ASP A 3 56.75 10.81 48.51
CA ASP A 3 55.46 10.27 48.98
C ASP A 3 54.26 10.78 48.15
N ASP A 4 54.25 12.07 47.80
CA ASP A 4 53.20 12.70 46.96
C ASP A 4 53.07 12.06 45.57
N THR A 5 54.19 11.63 44.98
CA THR A 5 54.19 11.07 43.63
C THR A 5 53.52 9.68 43.58
N ALA A 6 53.68 8.88 44.63
CA ALA A 6 53.06 7.56 44.73
C ALA A 6 51.54 7.67 44.91
N GLU A 7 51.10 8.63 45.72
CA GLU A 7 49.68 8.90 45.97
C GLU A 7 48.98 9.44 44.71
N VAL A 8 49.59 10.41 44.01
CA VAL A 8 49.07 10.94 42.74
C VAL A 8 48.96 9.84 41.66
N LEU A 9 49.96 8.95 41.57
CA LEU A 9 49.91 7.82 40.63
C LEU A 9 48.82 6.79 40.99
N SER A 10 48.58 6.56 42.29
CA SER A 10 47.52 5.68 42.78
C SER A 10 46.13 6.23 42.40
N ILE A 11 45.88 7.51 42.67
CA ILE A 11 44.63 8.20 42.32
C ILE A 11 44.42 8.20 40.80
N ALA A 12 45.47 8.48 40.01
CA ALA A 12 45.40 8.46 38.55
C ALA A 12 45.16 7.06 37.97
N ARG A 13 45.65 5.99 38.62
CA ARG A 13 45.34 4.60 38.25
C ARG A 13 43.89 4.26 38.59
N ALA A 14 43.44 4.55 39.81
CA ALA A 14 42.07 4.32 40.22
C ALA A 14 41.05 5.05 39.32
N GLY A 15 41.31 6.32 38.98
CA GLY A 15 40.48 7.11 38.07
C GLY A 15 40.46 6.60 36.63
N ARG A 16 41.56 5.98 36.14
CA ARG A 16 41.57 5.30 34.82
C ARG A 16 40.78 3.99 34.85
N THR A 17 40.93 3.20 35.90
CA THR A 17 40.19 1.94 36.08
C THR A 17 38.69 2.19 36.17
N ALA A 18 38.26 3.20 36.92
CA ALA A 18 36.86 3.59 37.02
C ALA A 18 36.27 4.00 35.66
N ARG A 19 36.98 4.86 34.90
CA ARG A 19 36.56 5.24 33.54
C ARG A 19 36.48 4.06 32.58
N LEU A 20 37.45 3.14 32.62
CA LEU A 20 37.42 1.94 31.80
C LEU A 20 36.20 1.07 32.12
N HIS A 21 35.88 0.91 33.40
CA HIS A 21 34.71 0.16 33.84
C HIS A 21 33.39 0.81 33.37
N ASP A 22 33.30 2.14 33.39
CA ASP A 22 32.13 2.88 32.86
C ASP A 22 31.97 2.71 31.35
N VAL A 23 33.07 2.77 30.59
CA VAL A 23 33.08 2.52 29.15
C VAL A 23 32.63 1.09 28.84
N LEU A 24 33.14 0.09 29.55
CA LEU A 24 32.75 -1.31 29.35
C LEU A 24 31.26 -1.55 29.69
N ARG A 25 30.75 -0.96 30.77
CA ARG A 25 29.31 -1.02 31.10
C ARG A 25 28.44 -0.36 30.04
N SER A 26 28.87 0.79 29.53
CA SER A 26 28.17 1.51 28.47
C SER A 26 28.15 0.72 27.16
N ALA A 27 29.27 0.09 26.79
CA ALA A 27 29.38 -0.77 25.62
C ALA A 27 28.50 -2.03 25.75
N ALA A 28 28.46 -2.67 26.92
CA ALA A 28 27.59 -3.81 27.18
C ALA A 28 26.10 -3.45 27.03
N ARG A 29 25.69 -2.30 27.58
CA ARG A 29 24.31 -1.79 27.44
C ARG A 29 23.96 -1.46 25.98
N ALA A 30 24.87 -0.84 25.25
CA ALA A 30 24.67 -0.55 23.82
C ALA A 30 24.49 -1.83 23.00
N ARG A 31 25.28 -2.87 23.28
CA ARG A 31 25.15 -4.18 22.65
C ARG A 31 23.81 -4.84 22.96
N GLU A 32 23.36 -4.82 24.21
CA GLU A 32 22.07 -5.37 24.60
C GLU A 32 20.90 -4.67 23.87
N ILE A 33 20.96 -3.33 23.77
CA ILE A 33 19.96 -2.56 23.01
C ILE A 33 19.97 -2.96 21.53
N ALA A 34 21.14 -3.07 20.92
CA ALA A 34 21.27 -3.49 19.53
C ALA A 34 20.73 -4.91 19.28
N GLU A 35 21.01 -5.86 20.20
CA GLU A 35 20.50 -7.23 20.12
C GLU A 35 18.97 -7.26 20.24
N ARG A 36 18.38 -6.47 21.15
CA ARG A 36 16.91 -6.33 21.28
C ARG A 36 16.28 -5.71 20.03
N GLN A 37 16.88 -4.66 19.47
CA GLN A 37 16.41 -4.04 18.23
C GLN A 37 16.49 -5.01 17.04
N ALA A 38 17.57 -5.78 16.95
CA ALA A 38 17.73 -6.80 15.91
C ALA A 38 16.69 -7.93 16.06
N ALA A 39 16.41 -8.37 17.29
CA ALA A 39 15.36 -9.35 17.57
C ALA A 39 13.97 -8.83 17.17
N TYR A 40 13.64 -7.61 17.58
CA TYR A 40 12.38 -6.96 17.20
C TYR A 40 12.25 -6.81 15.68
N ALA A 41 13.30 -6.36 15.00
CA ALA A 41 13.30 -6.24 13.54
C ALA A 41 13.08 -7.59 12.83
N ARG A 42 13.66 -8.69 13.34
CA ARG A 42 13.42 -10.04 12.82
C ARG A 42 11.96 -10.47 13.01
N GLU A 43 11.39 -10.23 14.17
CA GLU A 43 9.98 -10.56 14.45
C GLU A 43 9.02 -9.80 13.52
N VAL A 44 9.24 -8.49 13.37
CA VAL A 44 8.45 -7.65 12.46
C VAL A 44 8.54 -8.18 11.03
N ARG A 45 9.76 -8.48 10.54
CA ARG A 45 9.94 -9.05 9.19
C ARG A 45 9.22 -10.38 9.03
N ALA A 46 9.32 -11.28 10.01
CA ALA A 46 8.64 -12.58 9.96
C ALA A 46 7.11 -12.41 9.88
N ARG A 47 6.55 -11.51 10.70
CA ARG A 47 5.11 -11.21 10.69
C ARG A 47 4.67 -10.60 9.37
N THR A 48 5.44 -9.67 8.80
CA THR A 48 5.16 -9.07 7.48
C THR A 48 5.19 -10.12 6.37
N ARG A 49 6.16 -11.05 6.37
CA ARG A 49 6.19 -12.16 5.40
C ARG A 49 4.95 -13.03 5.48
N GLU A 50 4.55 -13.41 6.70
CA GLU A 50 3.34 -14.21 6.88
C GLU A 50 2.08 -13.49 6.39
N GLN A 51 1.96 -12.18 6.67
CA GLN A 51 0.86 -11.35 6.17
C GLN A 51 0.88 -11.25 4.64
N THR A 52 2.04 -11.10 4.01
CA THR A 52 2.20 -11.08 2.55
C THR A 52 1.73 -12.39 1.94
N ALA A 53 2.23 -13.55 2.40
CA ALA A 53 1.82 -14.86 1.89
C ALA A 53 0.31 -15.10 2.00
N ARG A 54 -0.33 -14.62 3.07
CA ARG A 54 -1.79 -14.67 3.21
C ARG A 54 -2.51 -13.87 2.10
N LEU A 55 -1.96 -12.74 1.67
CA LEU A 55 -2.58 -11.86 0.68
C LEU A 55 -2.31 -12.25 -0.77
N ILE A 56 -1.08 -12.69 -1.09
CA ILE A 56 -0.68 -12.93 -2.48
C ILE A 56 -0.80 -14.40 -2.90
N ASP A 57 -0.70 -15.35 -1.96
CA ASP A 57 -0.83 -16.78 -2.28
C ASP A 57 -2.19 -17.35 -1.86
N ARG A 58 -2.57 -17.15 -0.59
CA ARG A 58 -3.71 -17.87 0.00
C ARG A 58 -5.04 -17.23 -0.32
N TRP A 59 -5.09 -15.90 -0.34
CA TRP A 59 -6.32 -15.16 -0.61
C TRP A 59 -6.84 -15.41 -2.04
N PRO A 60 -6.03 -15.30 -3.11
CA PRO A 60 -6.50 -15.55 -4.48
C PRO A 60 -7.06 -16.96 -4.66
N ALA A 61 -6.35 -17.98 -4.15
CA ALA A 61 -6.79 -19.38 -4.18
C ALA A 61 -8.15 -19.59 -3.48
N ARG A 62 -8.38 -18.98 -2.31
CA ARG A 62 -9.66 -19.04 -1.61
C ARG A 62 -10.81 -18.41 -2.40
N HIS A 63 -10.48 -17.44 -3.26
CA HIS A 63 -11.44 -16.68 -4.06
C HIS A 63 -11.50 -17.15 -5.52
N GLY A 64 -10.89 -18.29 -5.86
CA GLY A 64 -10.93 -18.86 -7.22
C GLY A 64 -10.12 -18.05 -8.26
N LEU A 65 -9.23 -17.18 -7.80
CA LEU A 65 -8.31 -16.43 -8.63
C LEU A 65 -6.99 -17.22 -8.73
N THR A 66 -6.85 -18.04 -9.76
CA THR A 66 -5.66 -18.88 -9.97
C THR A 66 -5.16 -18.74 -11.40
N GLY A 67 -3.85 -18.62 -11.57
CA GLY A 67 -3.19 -18.50 -12.87
C GLY A 67 -2.09 -17.43 -12.82
N GLU A 68 -1.07 -17.57 -13.67
CA GLU A 68 -0.01 -16.59 -13.87
C GLU A 68 -0.23 -15.86 -15.21
N PRO A 69 -1.05 -14.80 -15.24
CA PRO A 69 -1.08 -13.92 -16.39
C PRO A 69 0.26 -13.18 -16.51
N ALA A 70 0.73 -12.94 -17.74
CA ALA A 70 2.00 -12.26 -18.00
C ALA A 70 1.82 -11.08 -18.96
N GLY A 71 2.56 -9.99 -18.73
CA GLY A 71 2.53 -8.80 -19.58
C GLY A 71 1.15 -8.13 -19.61
N GLU A 72 0.70 -7.71 -20.79
CA GLU A 72 -0.61 -7.04 -20.97
C GLU A 72 -1.81 -7.89 -20.51
N ALA A 73 -1.68 -9.22 -20.52
CA ALA A 73 -2.73 -10.11 -20.02
C ALA A 73 -3.01 -9.96 -18.52
N VAL A 74 -2.07 -9.35 -17.76
CA VAL A 74 -2.25 -9.07 -16.34
C VAL A 74 -3.40 -8.10 -16.11
N PHE A 75 -3.50 -7.04 -16.91
CA PHE A 75 -4.52 -6.01 -16.69
C PHE A 75 -5.92 -6.57 -16.95
N GLY A 76 -6.12 -7.26 -18.07
CA GLY A 76 -7.38 -7.96 -18.34
C GLY A 76 -7.76 -8.97 -17.26
N CYS A 77 -6.79 -9.73 -16.73
CA CYS A 77 -7.05 -10.67 -15.63
C CYS A 77 -7.51 -9.97 -14.35
N VAL A 78 -6.90 -8.82 -14.02
CA VAL A 78 -7.28 -8.01 -12.87
C VAL A 78 -8.69 -7.43 -13.06
N LEU A 79 -9.02 -6.91 -14.24
CA LEU A 79 -10.35 -6.37 -14.53
C LEU A 79 -11.44 -7.45 -14.45
N ASP A 80 -11.21 -8.62 -15.06
CA ASP A 80 -12.13 -9.77 -15.00
C ASP A 80 -12.37 -10.23 -13.56
N ALA A 81 -11.31 -10.30 -12.76
CA ALA A 81 -11.39 -10.69 -11.36
C ALA A 81 -12.15 -9.65 -10.52
N ALA A 82 -11.95 -8.36 -10.79
CA ALA A 82 -12.66 -7.28 -10.11
C ALA A 82 -14.17 -7.40 -10.34
N GLN A 83 -14.60 -7.58 -11.59
CA GLN A 83 -16.01 -7.72 -11.95
C GLN A 83 -16.67 -8.94 -11.29
N ARG A 84 -15.93 -10.06 -11.19
CA ARG A 84 -16.43 -11.29 -10.56
C ARG A 84 -16.57 -11.16 -9.05
N LEU A 85 -15.66 -10.45 -8.38
CA LEU A 85 -15.62 -10.35 -6.93
C LEU A 85 -16.48 -9.25 -6.34
N PHE A 86 -16.50 -8.08 -6.98
CA PHE A 86 -17.20 -6.89 -6.51
C PHE A 86 -18.45 -6.63 -7.33
N GLY A 87 -19.30 -7.67 -7.46
CA GLY A 87 -20.51 -7.63 -8.28
C GLY A 87 -21.34 -6.35 -8.10
N GLY A 88 -22.12 -5.98 -9.11
CA GLY A 88 -22.83 -4.69 -9.16
C GLY A 88 -22.06 -3.60 -9.92
N CYS A 89 -20.85 -3.88 -10.39
CA CYS A 89 -20.10 -3.02 -11.30
C CYS A 89 -20.59 -3.18 -12.76
N ASP A 90 -20.87 -2.06 -13.43
CA ASP A 90 -21.17 -2.00 -14.86
C ASP A 90 -19.92 -1.76 -15.71
N THR A 91 -18.91 -1.12 -15.12
CA THR A 91 -17.72 -0.64 -15.81
C THR A 91 -16.56 -0.57 -14.83
N VAL A 92 -15.36 -0.89 -15.32
CA VAL A 92 -14.17 -1.07 -14.50
C VAL A 92 -12.95 -0.53 -15.23
N SER A 93 -11.98 -0.03 -14.49
CA SER A 93 -10.67 0.34 -15.02
C SER A 93 -9.52 0.04 -14.07
N LEU A 94 -8.33 -0.02 -14.64
CA LEU A 94 -7.06 -0.05 -13.93
C LEU A 94 -6.32 1.25 -14.22
N THR A 95 -6.02 2.00 -13.17
CA THR A 95 -5.17 3.19 -13.19
C THR A 95 -3.75 2.81 -12.82
N VAL A 96 -2.78 3.37 -13.53
CA VAL A 96 -1.35 3.37 -13.15
C VAL A 96 -0.91 4.77 -12.77
N VAL A 97 0.01 4.84 -11.81
CA VAL A 97 0.59 6.09 -11.32
C VAL A 97 2.02 6.19 -11.82
N ASP A 98 2.35 7.29 -12.47
CA ASP A 98 3.73 7.63 -12.74
C ASP A 98 4.44 8.08 -11.45
N GLN A 99 5.29 7.21 -10.94
CA GLN A 99 6.08 7.44 -9.72
C GLN A 99 7.39 8.20 -10.00
N LEU A 100 7.87 8.19 -11.25
CA LEU A 100 9.13 8.82 -11.64
C LEU A 100 8.93 10.26 -12.11
N GLY A 101 7.68 10.64 -12.44
CA GLY A 101 7.36 11.98 -12.94
C GLY A 101 7.95 12.23 -14.32
N GLU A 102 8.11 11.17 -15.10
CA GLU A 102 8.61 11.21 -16.48
C GLU A 102 7.52 11.62 -17.46
N GLN A 103 6.25 11.50 -17.06
CA GLN A 103 5.07 11.82 -17.84
C GLN A 103 4.47 13.16 -17.42
N GLU A 104 3.85 13.83 -18.39
CA GLU A 104 3.11 15.08 -18.15
C GLU A 104 1.88 14.84 -17.27
N CYS A 105 1.21 13.69 -17.43
CA CYS A 105 0.09 13.25 -16.61
C CYS A 105 0.52 12.20 -15.58
N ARG A 106 0.32 12.52 -14.30
CA ARG A 106 0.67 11.61 -13.18
C ARG A 106 -0.16 10.32 -13.14
N TYR A 107 -1.41 10.38 -13.58
CA TYR A 107 -2.34 9.26 -13.57
C TYR A 107 -2.72 8.90 -15.00
N ARG A 108 -2.84 7.61 -15.28
CA ARG A 108 -3.29 7.12 -16.58
C ARG A 108 -4.12 5.85 -16.42
N THR A 109 -5.21 5.76 -17.18
CA THR A 109 -5.95 4.51 -17.35
C THR A 109 -5.12 3.57 -18.21
N ALA A 110 -4.72 2.43 -17.65
CA ALA A 110 -3.94 1.41 -18.33
C ALA A 110 -4.82 0.43 -19.12
N ASP A 111 -6.00 0.12 -18.58
CA ASP A 111 -7.00 -0.73 -19.21
C ASP A 111 -8.38 -0.39 -18.64
N SER A 112 -9.44 -0.57 -19.43
CA SER A 112 -10.81 -0.28 -19.00
C SER A 112 -11.88 -0.96 -19.85
N VAL A 113 -13.09 -1.00 -19.30
CA VAL A 113 -14.30 -1.47 -20.00
C VAL A 113 -15.35 -0.36 -19.97
N GLY A 114 -15.94 -0.01 -21.10
CA GLY A 114 -17.11 0.89 -21.14
C GLY A 114 -16.77 2.35 -20.87
N VAL A 115 -17.47 2.99 -19.92
CA VAL A 115 -17.31 4.44 -19.64
C VAL A 115 -16.21 4.75 -18.62
N ALA A 116 -15.56 3.75 -18.03
CA ALA A 116 -14.60 3.94 -16.94
C ALA A 116 -13.43 4.86 -17.31
N GLU A 117 -12.87 4.75 -18.52
CA GLU A 117 -11.78 5.65 -18.97
C GLU A 117 -12.21 7.13 -19.00
N LEU A 118 -13.46 7.42 -19.38
CA LEU A 118 -13.97 8.79 -19.38
C LEU A 118 -14.10 9.34 -17.96
N VAL A 119 -14.60 8.51 -17.04
CA VAL A 119 -14.78 8.88 -15.63
C VAL A 119 -13.43 9.00 -14.90
N ASP A 120 -12.45 8.17 -15.25
CA ASP A 120 -11.06 8.28 -14.79
C ASP A 120 -10.41 9.58 -15.26
N ALA A 121 -10.50 9.89 -16.56
CA ALA A 121 -9.92 11.10 -17.14
C ALA A 121 -10.44 12.38 -16.46
N GLU A 122 -11.74 12.40 -16.12
CA GLU A 122 -12.36 13.48 -15.34
C GLU A 122 -11.77 13.59 -13.93
N GLN A 123 -11.61 12.48 -13.19
CA GLN A 123 -10.96 12.51 -11.86
C GLN A 123 -9.54 13.07 -11.94
N PHE A 124 -8.77 12.66 -12.95
CA PHE A 124 -7.38 13.07 -13.10
C PHE A 124 -7.29 14.56 -13.45
N SER A 125 -8.16 15.04 -14.34
CA SER A 125 -8.24 16.46 -14.71
C SER A 125 -8.68 17.34 -13.54
N LEU A 126 -9.65 16.87 -12.75
CA LEU A 126 -10.17 17.62 -11.61
C LEU A 126 -9.26 17.55 -10.38
N GLY A 127 -8.40 16.52 -10.29
CA GLY A 127 -7.56 16.25 -9.13
C GLY A 127 -8.36 15.85 -7.89
N GLU A 128 -9.56 15.31 -8.07
CA GLU A 128 -10.44 14.83 -7.01
C GLU A 128 -11.18 13.56 -7.45
N GLY A 129 -11.56 12.73 -6.50
CA GLY A 129 -12.33 11.52 -6.73
C GLY A 129 -11.82 10.36 -5.89
N PRO A 130 -12.62 9.29 -5.75
CA PRO A 130 -12.26 8.13 -4.95
C PRO A 130 -10.95 7.48 -5.41
N CYS A 131 -10.61 7.51 -6.71
CA CYS A 131 -9.36 6.97 -7.22
C CYS A 131 -8.15 7.77 -6.72
N ILE A 132 -8.27 9.10 -6.73
CA ILE A 132 -7.22 9.99 -6.24
C ILE A 132 -7.01 9.71 -4.76
N ASP A 133 -8.09 9.67 -3.96
CA ASP A 133 -7.99 9.43 -2.53
C ASP A 133 -7.43 8.04 -2.19
N ALA A 134 -7.82 7.00 -2.93
CA ALA A 134 -7.31 5.63 -2.76
C ALA A 134 -5.79 5.54 -3.00
N VAL A 135 -5.28 6.27 -3.98
CA VAL A 135 -3.82 6.36 -4.24
C VAL A 135 -3.13 7.26 -3.23
N GLU A 136 -3.77 8.36 -2.83
CA GLU A 136 -3.13 9.46 -2.13
C GLU A 136 -3.12 9.33 -0.61
N PHE A 137 -4.17 8.76 -0.02
CA PHE A 137 -4.42 8.79 1.42
C PHE A 137 -4.54 7.40 2.04
N ASP A 138 -5.12 6.42 1.33
CA ASP A 138 -5.35 5.09 1.90
C ASP A 138 -5.12 3.95 0.89
N MET A 139 -3.87 3.49 0.80
CA MET A 139 -3.53 2.31 0.00
C MET A 139 -4.05 0.98 0.58
N VAL A 140 -4.77 1.00 1.71
CA VAL A 140 -5.17 -0.20 2.45
C VAL A 140 -6.69 -0.37 2.49
N ALA A 141 -7.45 0.72 2.38
CA ALA A 141 -8.91 0.69 2.28
C ALA A 141 -9.39 1.02 0.87
N GLY A 142 -10.48 0.36 0.44
CA GLY A 142 -11.22 0.83 -0.71
C GLY A 142 -11.95 2.11 -0.36
N VAL A 143 -11.95 3.07 -1.28
CA VAL A 143 -12.69 4.33 -1.16
C VAL A 143 -14.01 4.18 -1.91
N CYS A 144 -15.13 4.27 -1.18
CA CYS A 144 -16.47 4.07 -1.74
C CYS A 144 -17.24 5.39 -1.84
N ALA A 145 -17.93 5.58 -2.95
CA ALA A 145 -18.99 6.57 -3.12
C ALA A 145 -20.30 5.81 -3.30
N ASP A 146 -21.15 5.82 -2.27
CA ASP A 146 -22.36 4.99 -2.24
C ASP A 146 -23.48 5.54 -3.14
N ASP A 147 -23.67 6.86 -3.22
CA ASP A 147 -24.53 7.47 -4.23
C ASP A 147 -24.05 8.89 -4.56
N TYR A 148 -23.56 9.09 -5.77
CA TYR A 148 -23.19 10.40 -6.31
C TYR A 148 -24.38 11.33 -6.49
N ALA A 149 -25.63 10.90 -6.31
CA ALA A 149 -26.80 11.78 -6.30
C ALA A 149 -27.26 12.18 -4.88
N ALA A 150 -26.79 11.50 -3.82
CA ALA A 150 -27.18 11.79 -2.44
C ALA A 150 -26.51 13.07 -1.92
N ASP A 151 -27.27 13.96 -1.27
CA ASP A 151 -26.83 15.21 -0.59
C ASP A 151 -25.60 15.92 -1.18
N ARG A 152 -25.86 16.76 -2.19
CA ARG A 152 -24.87 17.50 -3.00
C ARG A 152 -23.94 18.43 -2.22
N GLU A 153 -24.33 18.82 -1.00
CA GLU A 153 -23.59 19.75 -0.15
C GLU A 153 -22.55 19.06 0.74
N SER A 154 -22.60 17.72 0.86
CA SER A 154 -21.70 16.91 1.70
C SER A 154 -20.70 16.04 0.93
N TRP A 155 -20.58 16.22 -0.39
CA TRP A 155 -19.66 15.41 -1.20
C TRP A 155 -18.20 15.69 -0.88
N SER A 156 -17.44 14.63 -0.62
CA SER A 156 -15.97 14.68 -0.56
C SER A 156 -15.35 15.11 -1.90
N TRP A 157 -16.03 14.86 -3.04
CA TRP A 157 -15.56 15.19 -4.40
C TRP A 157 -16.68 15.82 -5.24
N PRO A 158 -17.02 17.10 -5.03
CA PRO A 158 -18.25 17.68 -5.56
C PRO A 158 -18.26 17.87 -7.09
N ARG A 159 -17.11 18.16 -7.71
CA ARG A 159 -17.00 18.32 -9.17
C ARG A 159 -17.01 16.96 -9.85
N HIS A 160 -16.27 15.99 -9.30
CA HIS A 160 -16.24 14.62 -9.80
C HIS A 160 -17.61 13.96 -9.69
N SER A 161 -18.30 14.10 -8.56
CA SER A 161 -19.65 13.53 -8.36
C SER A 161 -20.63 14.02 -9.42
N LYS A 162 -20.61 15.32 -9.73
CA LYS A 162 -21.42 15.90 -10.80
C LYS A 162 -21.05 15.33 -12.18
N SER A 163 -19.76 15.16 -12.45
CA SER A 163 -19.27 14.62 -13.73
C SER A 163 -19.63 13.13 -13.90
N ALA A 164 -19.41 12.32 -12.86
CA ALA A 164 -19.78 10.91 -12.84
C ALA A 164 -21.27 10.68 -13.16
N LEU A 165 -22.16 11.53 -12.63
CA LEU A 165 -23.58 11.49 -12.94
C LEU A 165 -23.90 11.74 -14.43
N LEU A 166 -23.12 12.58 -15.13
CA LEU A 166 -23.29 12.82 -16.58
C LEU A 166 -22.98 11.58 -17.41
N HIS A 167 -22.10 10.72 -16.92
CA HIS A 167 -21.79 9.41 -17.52
C HIS A 167 -22.76 8.30 -17.06
N GLY A 168 -23.75 8.65 -16.23
CA GLY A 168 -24.73 7.73 -15.68
C GLY A 168 -24.17 6.81 -14.59
N VAL A 169 -23.06 7.20 -13.95
CA VAL A 169 -22.50 6.51 -12.79
C VAL A 169 -23.16 7.05 -11.53
N ARG A 170 -23.70 6.16 -10.71
CA ARG A 170 -24.37 6.46 -9.44
C ARG A 170 -23.54 6.06 -8.24
N SER A 171 -22.73 5.02 -8.31
CA SER A 171 -21.83 4.65 -7.22
C SER A 171 -20.48 4.17 -7.75
N SER A 172 -19.46 4.18 -6.89
CA SER A 172 -18.13 3.71 -7.26
C SER A 172 -17.34 3.17 -6.08
N LEU A 173 -16.40 2.27 -6.37
CA LEU A 173 -15.40 1.77 -5.44
C LEU A 173 -14.02 1.88 -6.08
N SER A 174 -13.09 2.57 -5.43
CA SER A 174 -11.68 2.62 -5.84
C SER A 174 -10.81 1.84 -4.87
N ILE A 175 -9.97 0.96 -5.39
CA ILE A 175 -9.11 0.06 -4.61
C ILE A 175 -7.66 0.39 -4.92
N GLY A 176 -6.91 0.84 -3.91
CA GLY A 176 -5.48 1.10 -4.07
C GLY A 176 -4.70 -0.18 -4.42
N VAL A 177 -3.79 -0.08 -5.40
CA VAL A 177 -2.90 -1.15 -5.81
C VAL A 177 -1.48 -0.80 -5.36
N PRO A 178 -0.94 -1.41 -4.29
CA PRO A 178 0.40 -1.14 -3.82
C PRO A 178 1.46 -1.80 -4.72
N TRP A 179 2.65 -1.21 -4.78
CA TRP A 179 3.83 -1.77 -5.46
C TRP A 179 4.27 -3.11 -4.88
N SER A 180 4.00 -3.33 -3.58
CA SER A 180 4.31 -4.60 -2.92
C SER A 180 3.37 -4.81 -1.73
N ALA A 181 2.92 -6.06 -1.56
CA ALA A 181 2.15 -6.47 -0.39
C ALA A 181 2.87 -6.24 0.95
N MET A 182 4.22 -6.17 0.95
CA MET A 182 5.00 -5.82 2.15
C MET A 182 4.82 -4.37 2.60
N ARG A 183 4.32 -3.49 1.72
CA ARG A 183 4.12 -2.07 2.00
C ARG A 183 2.68 -1.74 2.43
N VAL A 184 1.83 -2.76 2.54
CA VAL A 184 0.44 -2.59 2.98
C VAL A 184 0.41 -2.18 4.44
N GLY A 185 -0.30 -1.10 4.75
CA GLY A 185 -0.29 -0.47 6.08
C GLY A 185 0.70 0.68 6.19
N LEU A 186 1.58 0.88 5.20
CA LEU A 186 2.45 2.05 5.13
C LEU A 186 1.74 3.17 4.38
N GLN A 187 1.54 4.30 5.05
CA GLN A 187 1.08 5.53 4.41
C GLN A 187 2.22 6.13 3.59
N SER A 188 2.07 6.16 2.26
CA SER A 188 2.86 7.04 1.37
C SER A 188 2.46 6.81 -0.08
N ARG A 189 2.28 7.91 -0.81
CA ARG A 189 2.01 7.92 -2.26
C ARG A 189 3.09 7.23 -3.08
N ARG A 190 4.32 7.12 -2.56
CA ARG A 190 5.46 6.46 -3.22
C ARG A 190 5.31 4.94 -3.35
N TRP A 191 4.34 4.37 -2.65
CA TRP A 191 4.14 2.93 -2.60
C TRP A 191 2.98 2.46 -3.47
N ALA A 192 2.27 3.36 -4.16
CA ALA A 192 1.17 3.02 -5.05
C ALA A 192 1.69 2.66 -6.43
N LEU A 193 1.33 1.49 -6.94
CA LEU A 193 1.43 1.19 -8.36
C LEU A 193 0.29 1.86 -9.14
N GLY A 194 -0.89 1.93 -8.52
CA GLY A 194 -2.12 2.29 -9.21
C GLY A 194 -3.36 2.19 -8.35
N ALA A 195 -4.51 2.11 -9.02
CA ALA A 195 -5.80 1.82 -8.40
C ALA A 195 -6.70 1.04 -9.37
N ILE A 196 -7.65 0.28 -8.84
CA ILE A 196 -8.71 -0.35 -9.62
C ILE A 196 -10.01 0.38 -9.30
N ASN A 197 -10.67 0.89 -10.32
CA ASN A 197 -11.90 1.66 -10.16
C ASN A 197 -13.08 0.85 -10.69
N LEU A 198 -14.08 0.68 -9.85
CA LEU A 198 -15.35 0.04 -10.18
C LEU A 198 -16.43 1.10 -10.16
N TYR A 199 -17.28 1.11 -11.18
CA TYR A 199 -18.36 2.08 -11.33
C TYR A 199 -19.67 1.34 -11.61
N ALA A 200 -20.75 1.86 -11.04
CA ALA A 200 -22.08 1.28 -11.18
C ALA A 200 -23.12 2.35 -11.49
N ARG A 201 -24.12 1.99 -12.27
CA ARG A 201 -25.30 2.80 -12.61
C ARG A 201 -26.34 2.79 -11.50
N GLU A 202 -26.27 1.82 -10.60
CA GLU A 202 -27.11 1.75 -9.41
C GLU A 202 -26.41 2.41 -8.22
N PRO A 203 -27.16 3.09 -7.32
CA PRO A 203 -26.63 3.50 -6.04
C PRO A 203 -26.38 2.28 -5.14
N HIS A 204 -25.45 2.40 -4.19
CA HIS A 204 -25.11 1.40 -3.18
C HIS A 204 -24.69 0.03 -3.74
N ALA A 205 -24.09 0.00 -4.94
CA ALA A 205 -23.81 -1.26 -5.63
C ALA A 205 -22.77 -2.15 -4.93
N PHE A 206 -21.85 -1.57 -4.14
CA PHE A 206 -20.67 -2.28 -3.64
C PHE A 206 -20.83 -2.86 -2.23
N GLY A 207 -21.97 -2.67 -1.57
CA GLY A 207 -22.33 -3.31 -0.30
C GLY A 207 -21.25 -3.20 0.79
N ARG A 208 -20.57 -4.31 1.09
CA ARG A 208 -19.52 -4.41 2.10
C ARG A 208 -18.16 -4.77 1.48
N PRO A 209 -17.52 -3.85 0.73
CA PRO A 209 -16.32 -4.17 -0.03
C PRO A 209 -15.09 -4.37 0.85
N GLU A 210 -15.13 -3.93 2.11
CA GLU A 210 -14.01 -3.93 3.05
C GLU A 210 -13.39 -5.32 3.27
N GLN A 211 -14.17 -6.38 3.09
CA GLN A 211 -13.72 -7.77 3.25
C GLN A 211 -12.80 -8.26 2.11
N TYR A 212 -12.80 -7.58 0.96
CA TYR A 212 -12.06 -8.02 -0.23
C TYR A 212 -10.97 -7.04 -0.68
N VAL A 213 -11.20 -5.73 -0.52
CA VAL A 213 -10.34 -4.65 -1.05
C VAL A 213 -8.85 -4.85 -0.76
N ARG A 214 -8.50 -5.18 0.50
CA ARG A 214 -7.11 -5.37 0.89
C ARG A 214 -6.46 -6.57 0.19
N GLY A 215 -7.13 -7.71 0.16
CA GLY A 215 -6.61 -8.92 -0.50
C GLY A 215 -6.47 -8.71 -2.00
N PHE A 216 -7.49 -8.11 -2.60
CA PHE A 216 -7.55 -7.85 -4.03
C PHE A 216 -6.47 -6.87 -4.50
N GLY A 217 -6.31 -5.72 -3.82
CA GLY A 217 -5.28 -4.74 -4.17
C GLY A 217 -3.87 -5.33 -4.07
N CYS A 218 -3.60 -6.13 -3.02
CA CYS A 218 -2.30 -6.80 -2.86
C CYS A 218 -2.01 -7.80 -3.96
N TRP A 219 -3.01 -8.61 -4.33
CA TRP A 219 -2.90 -9.59 -5.41
C TRP A 219 -2.66 -8.91 -6.75
N ALA A 220 -3.45 -7.87 -7.08
CA ALA A 220 -3.27 -7.10 -8.30
C ALA A 220 -1.88 -6.44 -8.36
N GLY A 221 -1.41 -5.89 -7.23
CA GLY A 221 -0.08 -5.29 -7.13
C GLY A 221 1.04 -6.31 -7.32
N ALA A 222 0.91 -7.51 -6.75
CA ALA A 222 1.86 -8.60 -6.95
C ALA A 222 1.93 -9.03 -8.41
N LEU A 223 0.78 -9.22 -9.06
CA LEU A 223 0.73 -9.57 -10.48
C LEU A 223 1.36 -8.47 -11.37
N ALA A 224 0.98 -7.22 -11.17
CA ALA A 224 1.40 -6.12 -12.03
C ALA A 224 2.87 -5.71 -11.80
N SER A 225 3.43 -5.95 -10.61
CA SER A 225 4.87 -5.75 -10.34
C SER A 225 5.73 -6.97 -10.67
N GLY A 226 5.11 -8.11 -11.00
CA GLY A 226 5.80 -9.40 -11.11
C GLY A 226 6.35 -9.93 -9.79
N THR A 227 5.96 -9.35 -8.65
CA THR A 227 6.44 -9.77 -7.33
C THR A 227 5.92 -11.16 -7.02
N THR A 228 6.85 -12.11 -6.89
CA THR A 228 6.52 -13.46 -6.40
C THR A 228 6.74 -13.57 -4.89
N SER A 229 6.08 -14.54 -4.26
CA SER A 229 6.30 -14.87 -2.85
C SER A 229 7.74 -15.32 -2.55
N ALA A 230 8.46 -15.82 -3.56
CA ALA A 230 9.86 -16.22 -3.44
C ALA A 230 10.84 -15.02 -3.39
N GLU A 231 10.55 -13.92 -4.08
CA GLU A 231 11.39 -12.70 -4.05
C GLU A 231 11.28 -11.95 -2.71
N VAL A 232 10.13 -12.10 -2.04
CA VAL A 232 9.89 -11.62 -0.66
C VAL A 232 10.79 -12.34 0.36
N ASP A 233 11.21 -13.57 0.08
CA ASP A 233 12.14 -14.33 0.92
C ASP A 233 13.61 -13.91 0.73
N HIS A 234 14.00 -13.41 -0.45
CA HIS A 234 15.37 -12.98 -0.76
C HIS A 234 15.66 -11.50 -0.47
N ALA A 235 14.66 -10.61 -0.49
CA ALA A 235 14.86 -9.18 -0.21
C ALA A 235 15.20 -8.83 1.27
N GLY A 236 15.45 -9.85 2.11
CA GLY A 236 15.77 -9.68 3.53
C GLY A 236 16.94 -10.53 4.05
N ALA A 237 17.73 -11.14 3.17
CA ALA A 237 19.05 -11.69 3.49
C ALA A 237 20.12 -10.60 3.38
#